data_AF-A0A383AK05-F1
#
_entry.id   AF-A0A383AK05-F1
#
_cell.length_a   1.000
_cell.length_b   1.000
_cell.length_c   1.000
_cell.angle_alpha   90.00
_cell.angle_beta   90.00
_cell.angle_gamma   90.00
#
_symmetry.space_group_name_H-M   'P 1'
#
loop_
_entity.id
_entity.type
_entity.pdbx_description
1 polymer ?
#
loop_
_entity_poly.entity_id
_entity_poly.type
_entity_poly.pdbx_seq_one_letter_code
_entity_poly.pdbx_strand_id
1 'polypeptide(L)'
;GFGRTGRMFASEHWDLVGDIMTIAKGLASGYAAIGAVMCRPKVMDAFEEDNKLSHLLTYGGHAGACAAALANLVIFEREGLVVNSEKMGIRLKASLEGLSHHATVGDVRGLGLLTGLELIKDRETRE
;
A
#
# COMPACT_ATOMS: atom_id res chain seq x y z
N GLY A 1 -0.25 1.64 0.45
CA GLY A 1 -0.28 2.25 1.79
C GLY A 1 0.56 1.43 2.75
N PHE A 2 0.75 1.97 3.95
CA PHE A 2 1.53 1.37 5.04
C PHE A 2 2.95 0.99 4.59
N GLY A 3 3.70 1.95 4.06
CA GLY A 3 5.16 1.81 3.86
C GLY A 3 5.61 0.95 2.68
N ARG A 4 4.72 0.21 2.01
CA ARG A 4 5.08 -0.76 0.97
C ARG A 4 5.99 -0.20 -0.13
N THR A 5 5.74 1.03 -0.56
CA THR A 5 6.50 1.70 -1.62
C THR A 5 7.60 2.64 -1.11
N GLY A 6 7.96 2.57 0.18
CA GLY A 6 8.95 3.48 0.81
C GLY A 6 8.37 4.82 1.28
N ARG A 7 7.07 5.04 1.12
CA ARG A 7 6.28 6.15 1.68
C ARG A 7 5.11 5.59 2.47
N MET A 8 4.53 6.37 3.39
CA MET A 8 3.42 5.86 4.21
C MET A 8 2.26 5.49 3.28
N PHE A 9 1.86 6.38 2.38
CA PHE A 9 0.97 6.08 1.26
C PHE A 9 1.67 6.29 -0.08
N ALA A 10 1.34 5.45 -1.07
CA ALA A 10 1.96 5.56 -2.39
C ALA A 10 1.62 6.88 -3.09
N SER A 11 0.47 7.47 -2.76
CA SER A 11 0.05 8.79 -3.25
C SER A 11 1.04 9.90 -2.94
N GLU A 12 1.82 9.78 -1.86
CA GLU A 12 2.88 10.74 -1.49
C GLU A 12 4.02 10.80 -2.50
N HIS A 13 4.21 9.77 -3.34
CA HIS A 13 5.23 9.83 -4.41
C HIS A 13 4.88 10.81 -5.53
N TRP A 14 3.61 11.19 -5.64
CA TRP A 14 3.10 12.05 -6.72
C TRP A 14 2.27 13.22 -6.18
N ASP A 15 2.40 13.53 -4.89
CA ASP A 15 1.61 14.57 -4.19
C ASP A 15 0.10 14.46 -4.48
N LEU A 16 -0.39 13.23 -4.64
CA LEU A 16 -1.78 12.98 -4.99
C LEU A 16 -2.65 13.10 -3.75
N VAL A 17 -3.56 14.06 -3.76
CA VAL A 17 -4.51 14.28 -2.68
C VAL A 17 -5.93 13.93 -3.14
N GLY A 18 -6.33 12.69 -2.86
CA GLY A 18 -7.66 12.18 -3.19
C GLY A 18 -8.74 12.65 -2.23
N ASP A 19 -9.98 12.66 -2.70
CA ASP A 19 -11.16 12.91 -1.85
C ASP A 19 -11.64 11.67 -1.10
N ILE A 20 -11.30 10.48 -1.61
CA ILE A 20 -11.59 9.17 -1.04
C ILE A 20 -10.33 8.30 -1.15
N MET A 21 -9.98 7.58 -0.08
CA MET A 21 -8.86 6.62 -0.06
C MET A 21 -9.29 5.30 0.58
N THR A 22 -8.95 4.19 -0.06
CA THR A 22 -9.19 2.84 0.47
C THR A 22 -7.94 2.31 1.17
N ILE A 23 -8.12 1.73 2.37
CA ILE A 23 -7.05 1.14 3.17
C ILE A 23 -7.50 -0.20 3.75
N ALA A 24 -6.59 -1.16 3.81
CA ALA A 24 -6.77 -2.51 4.38
C ALA A 24 -5.38 -3.14 4.53
N LYS A 25 -5.24 -4.46 4.40
CA LYS A 25 -3.96 -5.20 4.31
C LYS A 25 -2.95 -4.73 5.38
N GLY A 26 -2.00 -3.87 5.00
CA GLY A 26 -0.98 -3.29 5.89
C GLY A 26 -1.54 -2.47 7.06
N LEU A 27 -2.83 -2.11 7.06
CA LEU A 27 -3.51 -1.44 8.17
C LEU A 27 -3.39 -2.23 9.48
N ALA A 28 -3.50 -3.56 9.41
CA ALA A 28 -3.27 -4.46 10.54
C ALA A 28 -2.21 -5.53 10.22
N SER A 29 -1.45 -5.37 9.14
CA SER A 29 -0.43 -6.34 8.67
C SER A 29 -0.90 -7.80 8.64
N GLY A 30 -2.19 -8.04 8.39
CA GLY A 30 -2.80 -9.37 8.38
C GLY A 30 -3.10 -9.98 9.76
N TYR A 31 -2.80 -9.30 10.87
CA TYR A 31 -3.12 -9.77 12.23
C TYR A 31 -4.62 -9.81 12.52
N ALA A 32 -5.41 -8.97 11.85
CA ALA A 32 -6.86 -8.98 11.94
C ALA A 32 -7.48 -8.49 10.62
N ALA A 33 -8.71 -8.94 10.33
CA ALA A 33 -9.46 -8.46 9.18
C ALA A 33 -9.97 -7.04 9.44
N ILE A 34 -9.40 -6.06 8.72
CA ILE A 34 -9.85 -4.67 8.75
C ILE A 34 -9.62 -4.00 7.40
N GLY A 35 -10.62 -3.25 6.97
CA GLY A 35 -10.55 -2.31 5.87
C GLY A 35 -11.30 -1.04 6.25
N ALA A 36 -10.91 0.08 5.66
CA ALA A 36 -11.56 1.35 5.84
C ALA A 36 -11.54 2.17 4.54
N VAL A 37 -12.51 3.07 4.45
CA VAL A 37 -12.56 4.11 3.42
C VAL A 37 -12.43 5.44 4.15
N MET A 38 -11.38 6.19 3.85
CA MET A 38 -11.18 7.54 4.36
C MET A 38 -11.76 8.53 3.36
N CYS A 39 -12.64 9.41 3.80
CA CYS A 39 -13.30 10.41 2.97
C CYS A 39 -13.03 11.80 3.51
N ARG A 40 -12.89 12.78 2.62
CA ARG A 40 -12.93 14.19 3.01
C ARG A 40 -14.34 14.58 3.48
N PRO A 41 -14.49 15.60 4.36
CA PRO A 41 -15.79 16.07 4.82
C PRO A 41 -16.78 16.34 3.67
N LYS A 42 -16.38 17.10 2.64
CA LYS A 42 -17.22 17.39 1.45
C LYS A 42 -17.84 16.17 0.75
N VAL A 43 -17.25 14.97 0.91
CA VAL A 43 -17.83 13.72 0.38
C VAL A 43 -18.90 13.19 1.32
N MET A 44 -18.67 13.28 2.63
CA MET A 44 -19.63 12.88 3.67
C MET A 44 -20.80 13.86 3.79
N ASP A 45 -20.57 15.16 3.55
CA ASP A 45 -21.59 16.22 3.57
C ASP A 45 -22.73 15.93 2.58
N ALA A 46 -22.45 15.25 1.46
CA ALA A 46 -23.45 14.83 0.48
C ALA A 46 -24.46 13.79 1.03
N PHE A 47 -24.17 13.21 2.19
CA PHE A 47 -25.03 12.26 2.90
C PHE A 47 -25.66 12.86 4.17
N GLU A 48 -25.59 14.17 4.35
CA GLU A 48 -26.34 14.86 5.39
C GLU A 48 -27.84 14.98 5.01
N GLU A 49 -28.67 15.31 6.00
CA GLU A 49 -30.12 15.47 5.88
C GLU A 49 -30.88 14.23 5.35
N ASP A 50 -31.57 14.37 4.20
CA ASP A 50 -32.51 13.40 3.64
C ASP A 50 -31.83 12.23 2.91
N ASN A 51 -30.51 12.27 2.71
CA ASN A 51 -29.75 11.26 1.94
C ASN A 51 -28.71 10.52 2.80
N LYS A 52 -29.10 10.07 3.99
CA LYS A 52 -28.19 9.40 4.94
C LYS A 52 -27.52 8.17 4.33
N LEU A 53 -26.20 8.08 4.52
CA LEU A 53 -25.42 6.89 4.17
C LEU A 53 -25.88 5.71 5.04
N SER A 54 -26.81 4.91 4.50
CA SER A 54 -27.42 3.76 5.19
C SER A 54 -26.65 2.46 4.90
N HIS A 55 -25.31 2.54 4.93
CA HIS A 55 -24.43 1.41 4.73
C HIS A 55 -23.80 0.99 6.05
N LEU A 56 -24.01 -0.27 6.43
CA LEU A 56 -23.47 -0.84 7.66
C LEU A 56 -22.84 -2.20 7.35
N LEU A 57 -21.77 -2.51 8.06
CA LEU A 57 -21.17 -3.83 8.12
C LEU A 57 -21.31 -4.35 9.55
N THR A 58 -21.76 -5.60 9.73
CA THR A 58 -21.90 -6.23 11.05
C THR A 58 -20.62 -6.15 11.88
N TYR A 59 -19.46 -6.22 11.22
CA TYR A 59 -18.14 -6.13 11.84
C TYR A 59 -17.40 -4.82 11.52
N GLY A 60 -18.10 -3.81 11.00
CA GLY A 60 -17.55 -2.48 10.81
C GLY A 60 -17.13 -1.89 12.16
N GLY A 61 -15.87 -1.45 12.27
CA GLY A 61 -15.34 -0.92 13.53
C GLY A 61 -15.10 -1.96 14.62
N HIS A 62 -14.94 -3.25 14.27
CA HIS A 62 -14.69 -4.32 15.24
C HIS A 62 -13.49 -4.00 16.17
N ALA A 63 -13.76 -3.88 17.48
CA ALA A 63 -12.80 -3.38 18.47
C ALA A 63 -11.46 -4.15 18.48
N GLY A 64 -11.50 -5.48 18.37
CA GLY A 64 -10.29 -6.29 18.31
C GLY A 64 -9.45 -6.04 17.06
N ALA A 65 -10.09 -5.73 15.92
CA ALA A 65 -9.38 -5.44 14.68
C ALA A 65 -8.78 -4.03 14.71
N CYS A 66 -9.49 -3.07 15.31
CA CYS A 66 -8.97 -1.73 15.59
C CYS A 66 -7.77 -1.77 16.55
N ALA A 67 -7.82 -2.58 17.61
CA ALA A 67 -6.70 -2.74 18.54
C ALA A 67 -5.46 -3.33 17.84
N ALA A 68 -5.64 -4.34 16.99
CA ALA A 68 -4.56 -4.90 16.19
C ALA A 68 -3.97 -3.86 15.22
N ALA A 69 -4.80 -3.04 14.57
CA ALA A 69 -4.35 -1.97 13.68
C ALA A 69 -3.55 -0.90 14.44
N LEU A 70 -4.01 -0.46 15.61
CA LEU A 70 -3.29 0.51 16.45
C LEU A 70 -1.93 -0.02 16.89
N ALA A 71 -1.88 -1.25 17.40
CA ALA A 71 -0.62 -1.88 17.78
C ALA A 71 0.34 -1.99 16.57
N ASN A 72 -0.18 -2.35 15.40
CA ASN A 72 0.59 -2.41 14.16
C ASN A 72 1.19 -1.03 13.80
N LEU A 73 0.42 0.07 13.88
CA LEU A 73 0.94 1.41 13.57
C LEU A 73 2.05 1.85 14.54
N VAL A 74 1.94 1.51 15.83
CA VAL A 74 3.01 1.75 16.82
C VAL A 74 4.30 1.02 16.44
N ILE A 75 4.21 -0.20 15.94
CA ILE A 75 5.38 -0.96 15.44
C ILE A 75 5.97 -0.26 14.22
N PHE A 76 5.14 0.17 13.26
CA PHE A 76 5.58 0.91 12.07
C PHE A 76 6.44 2.13 12.41
N GLU A 77 5.99 2.92 13.38
CA GLU A 77 6.70 4.12 13.85
C GLU A 77 7.96 3.75 14.63
N ARG A 78 7.84 2.87 15.65
CA ARG A 78 8.94 2.47 16.53
C ARG A 78 10.12 1.86 15.77
N GLU A 79 9.84 1.04 14.76
CA GLU A 79 10.86 0.31 13.99
C GLU A 79 11.25 1.02 12.69
N GLY A 80 10.65 2.18 12.39
CA GLY A 80 10.96 2.94 11.18
C GLY A 80 10.70 2.16 9.89
N LEU A 81 9.61 1.37 9.84
CA LEU A 81 9.39 0.38 8.78
C LEU A 81 9.21 1.01 7.39
N VAL A 82 8.66 2.22 7.32
CA VAL A 82 8.51 2.97 6.05
C VAL A 82 9.89 3.31 5.47
N VAL A 83 10.77 3.88 6.29
CA VAL A 83 12.14 4.24 5.90
C VAL A 83 12.95 2.99 5.57
N ASN A 84 12.77 1.91 6.34
CA ASN A 84 13.41 0.64 6.03
C ASN A 84 12.95 0.07 4.68
N SER A 85 11.67 0.17 4.35
CA SER A 85 11.12 -0.27 3.06
C SER A 85 11.73 0.51 1.88
N GLU A 86 11.97 1.80 2.03
CA GLU A 86 12.70 2.59 1.03
C GLU A 86 14.15 2.09 0.86
N LYS A 87 14.90 2.01 1.97
CA LYS A 87 16.31 1.57 1.99
C LYS A 87 16.48 0.17 1.41
N MET A 88 15.68 -0.78 1.86
CA MET A 88 15.74 -2.17 1.39
C MET A 88 15.19 -2.31 -0.02
N GLY A 89 14.24 -1.46 -0.42
CA GLY A 89 13.76 -1.38 -1.79
C GLY A 89 14.85 -1.03 -2.80
N ILE A 90 15.69 -0.04 -2.47
CA ILE A 90 16.87 0.32 -3.29
C ILE A 90 17.80 -0.89 -3.46
N ARG A 91 18.12 -1.57 -2.36
CA ARG A 91 18.96 -2.78 -2.38
C ARG A 91 18.34 -3.90 -3.22
N LEU A 92 17.04 -4.17 -3.04
CA LEU A 92 16.31 -5.19 -3.78
C LEU A 92 16.32 -4.89 -5.29
N LYS A 93 15.99 -3.65 -5.67
CA LYS A 93 15.94 -3.22 -7.07
C LYS A 93 17.31 -3.36 -7.73
N ALA A 94 18.37 -2.86 -7.10
CA ALA A 94 19.73 -3.00 -7.61
C ALA A 94 20.16 -4.47 -7.77
N SER A 95 19.76 -5.34 -6.85
CA SER A 95 20.07 -6.77 -6.93
C SER A 95 19.36 -7.44 -8.12
N LEU A 96 18.11 -7.07 -8.39
CA LEU A 96 17.34 -7.58 -9.52
C LEU A 96 17.84 -7.00 -10.86
N GLU A 97 18.20 -5.72 -10.91
CA GLU A 97 18.84 -5.09 -12.08
C GLU A 97 20.18 -5.73 -12.42
N GLY A 98 20.89 -6.29 -11.43
CA GLY A 98 22.08 -7.12 -11.66
C GLY A 98 21.81 -8.35 -12.54
N LEU A 99 20.56 -8.82 -12.64
CA LEU A 99 20.13 -9.94 -13.47
C LEU A 99 19.75 -9.54 -14.90
N SER A 100 19.77 -8.24 -15.25
CA SER A 100 19.34 -7.75 -16.57
C SER A 100 20.15 -8.29 -17.76
N HIS A 101 21.28 -8.96 -17.51
CA HIS A 101 22.05 -9.65 -18.55
C HIS A 101 21.45 -11.00 -18.96
N HIS A 102 20.60 -11.62 -18.13
CA HIS A 102 20.01 -12.92 -18.41
C HIS A 102 18.94 -12.82 -19.49
N ALA A 103 18.97 -13.69 -20.50
CA ALA A 103 18.11 -13.61 -21.68
C ALA A 103 16.61 -13.52 -21.36
N THR A 104 16.18 -14.20 -20.28
CA THR A 104 14.78 -14.22 -19.84
C THR A 104 14.34 -13.01 -19.01
N VAL A 105 15.22 -12.05 -18.72
CA VAL A 105 14.87 -10.85 -17.95
C VAL A 105 14.53 -9.72 -18.91
N GLY A 106 13.27 -9.30 -18.90
CA GLY A 106 12.76 -8.25 -19.78
C GLY A 106 12.76 -6.86 -19.16
N ASP A 107 12.43 -6.75 -17.87
CA ASP A 107 12.37 -5.48 -17.16
C ASP A 107 12.46 -5.68 -15.64
N VAL A 108 12.93 -4.66 -14.93
CA VAL A 108 12.93 -4.58 -13.47
C VAL A 108 12.32 -3.24 -13.06
N ARG A 109 11.17 -3.29 -12.40
CA ARG A 109 10.37 -2.10 -12.08
C ARG A 109 9.79 -2.16 -10.68
N GLY A 110 9.62 -0.99 -10.05
CA GLY A 110 9.02 -0.91 -8.72
C GLY A 110 9.53 0.24 -7.86
N LEU A 111 8.93 0.36 -6.67
CA LEU A 111 9.24 1.34 -5.63
C LEU A 111 9.24 0.66 -4.26
N GLY A 112 10.19 1.00 -3.40
CA GLY A 112 10.32 0.39 -2.08
C GLY A 112 10.40 -1.14 -2.15
N LEU A 113 9.72 -1.83 -1.23
CA LEU A 113 9.58 -3.29 -1.25
C LEU A 113 8.40 -3.78 -2.11
N LEU A 114 8.02 -3.02 -3.13
CA LEU A 114 7.14 -3.43 -4.21
C LEU A 114 7.92 -3.37 -5.53
N THR A 115 8.67 -4.44 -5.79
CA THR A 115 9.53 -4.56 -6.97
C THR A 115 9.21 -5.86 -7.68
N GLY A 116 9.08 -5.79 -9.01
CA GLY A 116 8.86 -6.91 -9.89
C GLY A 116 10.00 -7.06 -10.89
N LEU A 117 10.25 -8.31 -11.27
CA LEU A 117 11.12 -8.69 -12.37
C LEU A 117 10.25 -9.39 -13.42
N GLU A 118 10.25 -8.84 -14.63
CA GLU A 118 9.48 -9.37 -15.75
C GLU A 118 10.29 -10.45 -16.46
N LEU A 119 9.66 -11.61 -16.62
CA LEU A 119 10.22 -12.72 -17.36
C LEU A 119 9.67 -12.71 -18.79
N ILE A 120 10.59 -12.85 -19.73
CA ILE A 120 10.30 -12.92 -21.17
C ILE A 120 10.92 -14.20 -21.74
N LYS A 121 10.33 -14.66 -22.83
CA LYS A 121 10.84 -15.72 -23.68
C LYS A 121 11.77 -15.16 -24.75
N ASP A 122 11.49 -13.97 -25.28
CA ASP A 122 12.27 -13.34 -26.36
C ASP A 122 12.41 -11.82 -26.15
N ARG A 123 13.63 -11.30 -26.35
CA ARG A 123 13.98 -9.89 -26.11
C ARG A 123 13.55 -8.93 -27.20
N GLU A 124 13.53 -9.39 -28.45
CA GLU A 124 13.11 -8.56 -29.58
C GLU A 124 11.60 -8.39 -29.58
N THR A 125 10.87 -9.47 -29.30
CA THR A 125 9.39 -9.43 -29.27
C THR A 125 8.83 -8.97 -27.93
N ARG A 126 9.60 -9.11 -26.84
CA ARG A 126 9.18 -8.91 -25.44
C ARG A 126 7.99 -9.80 -25.03
N GLU A 127 7.86 -10.95 -25.69
CA GLU A 127 6.92 -12.04 -25.33
C GLU A 127 7.32 -12.70 -24.01
#